data_AF-A0A9P7EES7-F1
#
_entry.id   AF-A0A9P7EES7-F1
#
_cell.length_a   1.000
_cell.length_b   1.000
_cell.length_c   1.000
_cell.angle_alpha   90.00
_cell.angle_beta   90.00
_cell.angle_gamma   90.00
#
_symmetry.space_group_name_H-M   'P 1'
#
loop_
_entity.id
_entity.type
_entity.pdbx_description
1 polymer ?
#
loop_
_entity_poly.entity_id
_entity_poly.type
_entity_poly.pdbx_seq_one_letter_code
_entity_poly.pdbx_strand_id
1 'polypeptide(L)' 'MNAFPNGTRVFYWASGGEIKYGTVQATNRMADGTQIVVVKVDGEGHAQLPWVSTDS' A
#
# COMPACT_ATOMS: atom_id res chain seq x y z
N MET A 1 0.74 12.93 -8.63
CA MET A 1 1.37 13.07 -7.29
C MET A 1 1.41 11.69 -6.66
N ASN A 2 2.53 11.26 -6.06
CA ASN A 2 2.58 9.97 -5.37
C ASN A 2 1.88 10.11 -4.00
N ALA A 3 0.72 9.48 -3.84
CA ALA A 3 -0.04 9.52 -2.58
C ALA A 3 0.69 8.80 -1.42
N PHE A 4 1.63 7.89 -1.73
CA PHE A 4 2.37 7.11 -0.75
C PHE A 4 3.88 7.18 -1.02
N PRO A 5 4.55 8.22 -0.52
CA PRO A 5 6.01 8.26 -0.46
C PRO A 5 6.59 7.09 0.34
N ASN A 6 7.85 6.73 0.04
CA ASN A 6 8.57 5.74 0.84
C ASN A 6 8.75 6.25 2.27
N GLY A 7 8.58 5.36 3.25
CA GLY A 7 8.61 5.69 4.68
C GLY A 7 7.24 6.12 5.25
N THR A 8 6.22 6.33 4.42
CA THR A 8 4.88 6.66 4.90
C THR A 8 4.29 5.50 5.70
N ARG A 9 3.70 5.83 6.86
CA ARG A 9 2.96 4.89 7.70
C ARG A 9 1.55 4.70 7.15
N VAL A 10 1.12 3.45 7.02
CA VAL A 10 -0.21 3.10 6.48
C VAL A 10 -0.86 2.01 7.32
N PHE A 11 -2.18 1.92 7.19
CA PHE A 11 -2.96 0.76 7.63
C PHE A 11 -3.85 0.28 6.48
N TYR A 12 -4.25 -0.99 6.52
CA TYR A 12 -5.22 -1.56 5.59
C TYR A 12 -6.01 -2.69 6.25
N TRP A 13 -7.18 -2.99 5.71
CA TRP A 13 -7.96 -4.16 6.09
C TRP A 13 -7.50 -5.36 5.28
N ALA A 14 -7.03 -6.41 5.96
CA ALA A 14 -6.75 -7.68 5.32
C ALA A 14 -8.06 -8.45 5.06
N SER A 15 -8.02 -9.47 4.21
CA SER A 15 -9.20 -10.27 3.83
C SER A 15 -9.88 -10.96 5.01
N GLY A 16 -9.16 -11.18 6.12
CA GLY A 16 -9.72 -11.71 7.37
C GLY A 16 -10.47 -10.68 8.22
N GLY A 17 -10.55 -9.42 7.79
CA GLY A 17 -11.17 -8.34 8.57
C GLY A 17 -10.27 -7.79 9.69
N GLU A 18 -8.99 -8.18 9.73
CA GLU A 18 -8.01 -7.59 10.64
C GLU A 18 -7.41 -6.31 10.03
N ILE A 19 -7.08 -5.33 10.89
CA ILE A 19 -6.32 -4.15 10.48
C ILE A 19 -4.84 -4.48 10.58
N LYS A 20 -4.12 -4.30 9.48
CA LYS A 20 -2.66 -4.41 9.44
C LYS A 20 -2.03 -3.04 9.34
N TYR A 21 -0.88 -2.88 10.00
CA TYR A 21 -0.08 -1.67 9.98
C TYR A 21 1.27 -1.95 9.31
N GLY A 22 1.82 -0.93 8.67
CA GLY A 22 3.11 -1.06 8.04
C GLY A 22 3.63 0.23 7.44
N THR A 23 4.77 0.11 6.78
CA THR A 23 5.49 1.25 6.20
C THR A 23 5.71 1.02 4.72
N VAL A 24 5.40 2.03 3.90
CA VAL A 24 5.59 2.00 2.45
C VAL A 24 7.08 1.89 2.13
N GLN A 25 7.44 0.87 1.36
CA GLN A 25 8.81 0.63 0.88
C GLN A 25 9.00 1.12 -0.56
N ALA A 26 7.97 0.97 -1.38
CA ALA A 26 7.99 1.36 -2.77
C ALA A 26 6.57 1.55 -3.29
N THR A 27 6.47 2.29 -4.39
CA THR A 27 5.23 2.43 -5.15
C THR A 27 5.53 2.23 -6.62
N ASN A 28 4.85 1.27 -7.24
CA ASN A 28 5.03 0.90 -8.63
C ASN A 28 3.78 1.29 -9.44
N ARG A 29 3.95 1.59 -10.72
CA ARG A 29 2.84 1.79 -11.65
C ARG A 29 2.90 0.72 -12.73
N MET A 30 1.82 -0.03 -12.86
CA MET A 30 1.66 -1.08 -13.86
C MET A 30 1.32 -0.47 -15.22
N ALA A 31 1.45 -1.28 -16.29
CA ALA A 31 1.20 -0.84 -17.66
C ALA A 31 -0.25 -0.44 -17.92
N ASP A 32 -1.20 -1.00 -17.15
CA ASP A 32 -2.62 -0.66 -17.15
C ASP A 32 -2.94 0.63 -16.36
N GLY A 33 -1.92 1.25 -15.76
CA GLY A 33 -2.04 2.47 -14.97
C GLY A 33 -2.34 2.24 -13.50
N THR A 34 -2.57 0.99 -13.04
CA THR A 34 -2.79 0.66 -11.63
C THR A 34 -1.54 0.98 -10.82
N GLN A 35 -1.74 1.64 -9.67
CA GLN A 35 -0.68 1.93 -8.72
C GLN A 35 -0.65 0.84 -7.64
N ILE A 36 0.50 0.19 -7.47
CA ILE A 36 0.74 -0.84 -6.46
C ILE A 36 1.64 -0.25 -5.37
N VAL A 37 1.18 -0.32 -4.12
CA VAL A 37 1.94 0.08 -2.94
C VAL A 37 2.54 -1.16 -2.30
N VAL A 38 3.87 -1.15 -2.13
CA VAL A 38 4.61 -2.21 -1.43
C VAL A 38 4.80 -1.79 0.02
N VAL A 39 4.24 -2.55 0.95
CA VAL A 39 4.24 -2.25 2.38
C VAL A 39 5.07 -3.30 3.11
N LYS A 40 6.01 -2.86 3.95
CA LYS A 40 6.60 -3.71 5.00
C LYS A 40 5.65 -3.74 6.18
N VAL A 41 5.05 -4.89 6.43
CA VAL A 41 4.06 -5.09 7.49
C VAL A 41 4.79 -5.32 8.81
N ASP A 42 4.31 -4.74 9.91
CA ASP A 42 5.00 -4.86 11.19
C ASP A 42 4.91 -6.29 11.74
N GLY A 43 6.06 -6.84 12.15
CA GLY A 43 6.13 -8.20 12.69
C GLY A 43 5.88 -9.30 11.66
N GLU A 44 5.63 -8.95 10.40
CA GLU A 44 5.38 -9.86 9.29
C GLU A 44 6.34 -9.57 8.11
N GLY A 45 5.95 -10.00 6.91
CA GLY A 45 6.70 -9.78 5.67
C GLY A 45 6.24 -8.53 4.91
N HIS A 46 6.03 -8.71 3.60
CA HIS A 46 5.63 -7.66 2.69
C HIS A 46 4.22 -7.91 2.15
N ALA A 47 3.47 -6.83 1.97
CA ALA A 47 2.20 -6.82 1.27
C ALA A 47 2.29 -5.93 0.03
N GLN A 48 1.59 -6.32 -1.04
CA GLN A 48 1.42 -5.53 -2.25
C GLN A 48 -0.05 -5.24 -2.41
N LEU A 49 -0.41 -3.96 -2.41
CA LEU A 49 -1.80 -3.52 -2.40
C LEU A 49 -2.06 -2.59 -3.58
N PRO A 50 -3.11 -2.84 -4.38
CA PRO A 50 -3.55 -1.86 -5.35
C PRO A 50 -4.12 -0.65 -4.61
N TRP A 51 -3.81 0.54 -5.12
CA TRP A 51 -4.41 1.77 -4.65
C TRP A 51 -5.11 2.48 -5.80
N VAL A 52 -6.28 3.03 -5.48
CA VAL A 52 -7.05 3.91 -6.36
C VAL A 52 -7.29 5.22 -5.62
N SER A 53 -7.00 6.34 -6.28
CA SER A 53 -7.56 7.64 -5.86
C SER A 53 -9.02 7.65 -6.29
N THR A 54 -9.94 7.77 -5.34
CA THR A 54 -11.24 8.38 -5.66
C THR A 54 -10.99 9.87 -5.83
N ASP A 55 -10.94 10.34 -7.07
CA ASP A 55 -11.11 11.76 -7.37
C ASP A 55 -12.52 12.14 -6.87
N SER A 56 -12.59 13.10 -5.96
CA SER A 56 -13.83 13.64 -5.40
C SER A 56 -14.31 14.83 -6.21
#